data_AF-A0A3C1UQJ7-F1
#
_entry.id   AF-A0A3C1UQJ7-F1
#
_cell.length_a   1.000
_cell.length_b   1.000
_cell.length_c   1.000
_cell.angle_alpha   90.00
_cell.angle_beta   90.00
_cell.angle_gamma   90.00
#
_symmetry.space_group_name_H-M   'P 1'
#
loop_
_entity.id
_entity.type
_entity.pdbx_description
1 polymer ?
#
loop_
_entity_poly.entity_id
_entity_poly.type
_entity_poly.pdbx_seq_one_letter_code
_entity_poly.pdbx_strand_id
1 'polypeptide(L)'
;MMKQFACILTVFSVFAIALSTANGAVQSGLVKAERVNVRTQPNILSEVVSQVNTGDNVQVLETIIHDKPIPGNPREWYRIGIPEAAVLWVAGDYVDPTGQTVTASRLNVRAGPSESYTVVARLNRGDKVERIKESGGWISIKP
;
A
#
# COMPACT_ATOMS: atom_id res chain seq x y z
N MET A 1 15.29 4.14 -6.99
CA MET A 1 14.57 2.99 -6.39
C MET A 1 13.71 3.52 -5.26
N MET A 2 12.40 3.64 -5.49
CA MET A 2 11.47 4.33 -4.57
C MET A 2 10.99 3.38 -3.48
N LYS A 3 10.97 3.86 -2.24
CA LYS A 3 10.42 3.13 -1.10
C LYS A 3 8.94 3.48 -0.98
N GLN A 4 8.06 2.52 -1.24
CA GLN A 4 6.60 2.67 -1.20
C GLN A 4 6.05 1.88 0.00
N PHE A 5 5.04 2.41 0.69
CA PHE A 5 4.58 1.84 1.96
C PHE A 5 3.06 1.92 2.13
N ALA A 6 2.45 0.84 2.63
CA ALA A 6 1.09 0.78 3.16
C ALA A 6 1.11 0.20 4.59
N CYS A 7 0.04 0.29 5.37
CA CYS A 7 -0.02 -0.22 6.75
C CYS A 7 -1.09 -1.32 6.90
N ILE A 8 -0.76 -2.48 7.47
CA ILE A 8 -1.71 -3.56 7.77
C ILE A 8 -2.18 -3.50 9.21
N LEU A 9 -3.50 -3.63 9.38
CA LEU A 9 -4.19 -3.84 10.65
C LEU A 9 -3.90 -5.25 11.16
N THR A 10 -3.40 -5.43 12.39
CA THR A 10 -3.43 -6.74 13.03
C THR A 10 -4.53 -6.82 14.07
N VAL A 11 -5.40 -7.81 13.90
CA VAL A 11 -5.98 -8.52 15.03
C VAL A 11 -5.45 -9.94 14.87
N PHE A 12 -4.28 -10.21 15.47
CA PHE A 12 -3.56 -11.50 15.47
C PHE A 12 -3.30 -12.14 14.09
N SER A 13 -2.16 -11.91 13.42
CA SER A 13 -1.78 -12.83 12.31
C SER A 13 -0.44 -12.68 11.57
N VAL A 14 0.42 -11.69 11.77
CA VAL A 14 1.73 -11.72 11.05
C VAL A 14 2.80 -12.24 12.02
N PHE A 15 3.43 -13.38 11.70
CA PHE A 15 4.62 -13.84 12.42
C PHE A 15 5.82 -13.58 11.52
N ALA A 16 6.65 -12.60 11.91
CA ALA A 16 7.94 -12.39 11.30
C ALA A 16 8.86 -13.55 11.70
N ILE A 17 9.27 -14.38 10.75
CA ILE A 17 10.41 -15.29 10.99
C ILE A 17 11.66 -14.43 10.89
N ALA A 18 12.22 -14.06 12.04
CA ALA A 18 13.44 -13.27 12.10
C ALA A 18 14.64 -14.14 11.69
N LEU A 19 15.04 -14.07 10.41
CA LEU A 19 16.43 -14.27 10.03
C LEU A 19 17.12 -12.92 10.17
N SER A 20 17.86 -12.74 11.26
CA SER A 20 18.64 -11.52 11.51
C SER A 20 19.68 -11.35 10.41
N THR A 21 19.47 -10.39 9.53
CA THR A 21 20.57 -9.81 8.74
C THR A 21 20.55 -8.29 8.91
N ALA A 22 21.77 -7.76 9.05
CA ALA A 22 22.03 -6.37 9.37
C ALA A 22 21.36 -5.40 8.36
N ASN A 23 20.97 -4.24 8.87
CA ASN A 23 20.65 -3.02 8.14
C ASN A 23 19.52 -3.12 7.09
N GLY A 24 18.28 -2.91 7.55
CA GLY A 24 17.17 -2.51 6.67
C GLY A 24 16.69 -3.57 5.68
N ALA A 25 16.96 -4.85 5.97
CA ALA A 25 16.44 -5.96 5.18
C ALA A 25 14.91 -6.03 5.29
N VAL A 26 14.24 -5.93 4.15
CA VAL A 26 12.81 -6.17 4.00
C VAL A 26 12.50 -7.60 4.47
N GLN A 27 11.70 -7.75 5.52
CA GLN A 27 11.37 -9.06 6.08
C GLN A 27 10.11 -9.60 5.40
N SER A 28 10.12 -10.85 4.93
CA SER A 28 8.90 -11.49 4.45
C SER A 28 8.05 -11.93 5.66
N GLY A 29 6.78 -11.55 5.68
CA GLY A 29 5.80 -11.91 6.69
C GLY A 29 4.69 -12.77 6.08
N LEU A 30 4.36 -13.88 6.75
CA LEU A 30 3.22 -14.72 6.39
C LEU A 30 1.97 -14.21 7.11
N VAL A 31 0.91 -13.93 6.37
CA VAL A 31 -0.40 -13.58 6.92
C VAL A 31 -1.07 -14.85 7.47
N LYS A 32 -1.57 -14.82 8.71
CA LYS A 32 -2.23 -15.95 9.40
C LYS A 32 -3.74 -15.78 9.61
N ALA A 33 -4.37 -14.77 9.01
CA ALA A 33 -5.81 -14.56 9.12
C ALA A 33 -6.42 -14.16 7.78
N GLU A 34 -7.71 -14.47 7.65
CA GLU A 34 -8.50 -14.14 6.47
C GLU A 34 -8.92 -12.67 6.45
N ARG A 35 -9.02 -12.10 5.23
CA ARG A 35 -9.64 -10.80 4.97
C ARG A 35 -9.05 -9.65 5.80
N VAL A 36 -7.74 -9.65 5.99
CA VAL A 36 -7.01 -8.61 6.71
C VAL A 36 -6.92 -7.35 5.84
N ASN A 37 -7.45 -6.24 6.36
CA ASN A 37 -7.43 -4.97 5.64
C ASN A 37 -6.03 -4.35 5.61
N VAL A 38 -5.57 -3.99 4.42
CA VAL A 38 -4.41 -3.14 4.18
C VAL A 38 -4.90 -1.71 4.02
N ARG A 39 -4.35 -0.79 4.83
CA ARG A 39 -4.80 0.59 4.96
C ARG A 39 -3.71 1.60 4.65
N THR A 40 -4.12 2.84 4.41
CA THR A 40 -3.22 3.95 4.09
C THR A 40 -2.45 4.46 5.32
N GLN A 41 -2.99 4.29 6.53
CA GLN A 41 -2.37 4.73 7.78
C GLN A 41 -2.56 3.68 8.89
N PRO A 42 -1.76 3.73 9.98
CA PRO A 42 -1.87 2.78 11.09
C PRO A 42 -3.06 3.13 12.03
N ASN A 43 -4.24 3.31 11.44
CA ASN A 43 -5.49 3.48 12.17
C ASN A 43 -6.70 2.91 11.40
N ILE A 44 -7.72 2.46 12.14
CA ILE A 44 -8.93 1.83 11.60
C ILE A 44 -9.86 2.76 10.80
N LEU A 45 -9.67 4.07 10.89
CA LEU A 45 -10.49 5.06 10.18
C LEU A 45 -9.92 5.41 8.80
N SER A 46 -8.66 5.06 8.55
CA SER A 46 -7.99 5.32 7.28
C SER A 46 -8.46 4.41 6.15
N GLU A 47 -8.28 4.84 4.92
CA GLU A 47 -8.81 4.15 3.75
C GLU A 47 -8.18 2.77 3.58
N VAL A 48 -8.99 1.81 3.11
CA VAL A 48 -8.54 0.45 2.77
C VAL A 48 -8.12 0.44 1.30
N VAL A 49 -6.91 -0.04 1.01
CA VAL A 49 -6.34 -0.13 -0.35
C VAL A 49 -6.30 -1.55 -0.88
N SER A 50 -6.34 -2.55 0.00
CA SER A 50 -6.35 -3.97 -0.36
C SER A 50 -6.84 -4.82 0.81
N GLN A 51 -7.06 -6.11 0.54
CA GLN A 51 -7.25 -7.15 1.56
C GLN A 51 -6.29 -8.30 1.26
N VAL A 52 -5.65 -8.82 2.30
CA VAL A 52 -4.80 -10.02 2.25
C VAL A 52 -5.42 -11.14 3.10
N ASN A 53 -5.10 -12.38 2.77
CA ASN A 53 -5.69 -13.58 3.36
C ASN A 53 -4.63 -14.48 3.98
N THR A 54 -5.05 -15.53 4.67
CA THR A 54 -4.14 -16.50 5.27
C THR A 54 -3.27 -17.14 4.19
N GLY A 55 -1.96 -17.18 4.43
CA GLY A 55 -1.00 -17.74 3.48
C GLY A 55 -0.38 -16.71 2.54
N ASP A 56 -0.94 -15.50 2.44
CA ASP A 56 -0.34 -14.44 1.64
C ASP A 56 1.01 -14.00 2.24
N ASN A 57 1.98 -13.75 1.36
CA ASN A 57 3.27 -13.18 1.74
C ASN A 57 3.23 -11.66 1.59
N VAL A 58 3.65 -10.95 2.62
CA VAL A 58 3.79 -9.49 2.62
C VAL A 58 5.21 -9.09 2.99
N GLN A 59 5.70 -8.01 2.42
CA GLN A 59 6.98 -7.42 2.79
C GLN A 59 6.80 -6.51 4.00
N VAL A 60 7.21 -6.95 5.19
CA VAL A 60 7.19 -6.13 6.40
C VAL A 60 8.42 -5.22 6.43
N LEU A 61 8.17 -3.93 6.59
CA LEU A 61 9.17 -2.87 6.54
C LEU A 61 9.42 -2.26 7.92
N GLU A 62 8.37 -2.13 8.73
CA GLU A 62 8.44 -1.52 10.06
C GLU A 62 7.28 -1.99 10.93
N THR A 63 7.52 -2.13 12.24
CA THR A 63 6.47 -2.34 13.24
C THR A 63 6.19 -1.01 13.92
N ILE A 64 4.92 -0.62 13.95
CA ILE A 64 4.43 0.62 14.57
C ILE A 64 3.62 0.23 15.81
N ILE A 65 4.01 0.76 16.98
CA ILE A 65 3.35 0.50 18.26
C ILE A 65 2.79 1.83 18.78
N HIS A 66 1.49 1.86 19.01
CA HIS A 66 0.80 2.98 19.67
C HIS A 66 0.74 2.73 21.18
N ASP A 67 1.33 3.60 21.99
CA ASP A 67 1.28 3.45 23.45
C ASP A 67 -0.14 3.57 24.02
N LYS A 68 -0.95 4.45 23.41
CA LYS A 68 -2.35 4.71 23.75
C LYS A 68 -3.18 4.77 22.47
N PRO A 69 -3.67 3.62 21.96
CA PRO A 69 -4.49 3.61 20.76
C PRO A 69 -5.83 4.31 21.01
N ILE A 70 -6.39 4.95 19.97
CA ILE A 70 -7.79 5.38 19.99
C ILE A 70 -8.71 4.16 20.21
N PRO A 71 -9.87 4.30 20.87
CA PRO A 71 -10.79 3.18 21.08
C PRO A 71 -11.10 2.44 19.77
N GLY A 72 -10.98 1.11 19.79
CA GLY A 72 -11.19 0.25 18.63
C GLY A 72 -9.97 0.10 17.70
N ASN A 73 -8.92 0.89 17.86
CA ASN A 73 -7.70 0.75 17.07
C ASN A 73 -6.73 -0.26 17.70
N PRO A 74 -6.11 -1.17 16.93
CA PRO A 74 -5.05 -2.01 17.47
C PRO A 74 -3.85 -1.22 17.94
N ARG A 75 -3.18 -1.77 18.96
CA ARG A 75 -1.94 -1.25 19.52
C ARG A 75 -0.79 -1.37 18.52
N GLU A 76 -0.74 -2.47 17.78
CA GLU A 76 0.36 -2.81 16.90
C GLU A 76 -0.10 -2.80 15.44
N TRP A 77 0.73 -2.26 14.57
CA TRP A 77 0.53 -2.17 13.14
C TRP A 77 1.82 -2.55 12.43
N TYR A 78 1.71 -3.16 11.26
CA TYR A 78 2.87 -3.40 10.41
C TYR A 78 2.80 -2.49 9.19
N ARG A 79 3.86 -1.71 8.98
CA ARG A 79 4.09 -1.04 7.71
C ARG A 79 4.66 -2.07 6.75
N ILE A 80 3.98 -2.25 5.63
CA ILE A 80 4.33 -3.23 4.61
C ILE A 80 4.60 -2.57 3.25
N GLY A 81 5.28 -3.28 2.36
CA GLY A 81 5.30 -2.97 0.93
C GLY A 81 3.89 -3.09 0.36
N ILE A 82 3.62 -2.36 -0.71
CA ILE A 82 2.29 -2.39 -1.35
C ILE A 82 2.05 -3.80 -1.91
N PRO A 83 0.99 -4.52 -1.48
CA PRO A 83 0.68 -5.83 -2.03
C PRO A 83 0.30 -5.75 -3.50
N GLU A 84 0.59 -6.80 -4.27
CA GLU A 84 0.21 -6.90 -5.70
C GLU A 84 -1.31 -6.76 -5.91
N ALA A 85 -2.10 -7.23 -4.94
CA ALA A 85 -3.56 -7.11 -4.95
C ALA A 85 -4.09 -5.69 -4.61
N ALA A 86 -3.23 -4.71 -4.34
CA ALA A 86 -3.68 -3.36 -4.04
C ALA A 86 -4.18 -2.65 -5.30
N VAL A 87 -5.32 -1.95 -5.16
CA VAL A 87 -5.87 -1.14 -6.24
C VAL A 87 -5.65 0.32 -5.88
N LEU A 88 -4.76 0.97 -6.63
CA LEU A 88 -4.39 2.37 -6.42
C LEU A 88 -4.72 3.20 -7.64
N TRP A 89 -4.74 4.52 -7.49
CA TRP A 89 -5.25 5.44 -8.51
C TRP A 89 -4.27 6.55 -8.83
N VAL A 90 -4.22 6.93 -10.11
CA VAL A 90 -3.47 8.08 -10.60
C VAL A 90 -4.38 8.94 -11.47
N ALA A 91 -4.11 10.25 -11.53
CA ALA A 91 -4.83 11.14 -12.43
C ALA A 91 -4.47 10.81 -13.89
N GLY A 92 -5.50 10.61 -14.72
CA GLY A 92 -5.36 10.07 -16.07
C GLY A 92 -4.65 11.00 -17.04
N ASP A 93 -4.78 12.31 -16.84
CA ASP A 93 -4.13 13.35 -17.65
C ASP A 93 -2.60 13.26 -17.65
N TYR A 94 -2.01 12.55 -16.68
CA TYR A 94 -0.57 12.37 -16.53
C TYR A 94 -0.08 10.99 -16.98
N VAL A 95 -0.92 10.21 -17.66
CA VAL A 95 -0.55 8.90 -18.20
C VAL A 95 -0.79 8.91 -19.71
N ASP A 96 0.25 8.64 -20.48
CA ASP A 96 0.16 8.48 -21.93
C ASP A 96 -0.80 7.31 -22.25
N PRO A 97 -1.87 7.54 -23.05
CA PRO A 97 -2.82 6.49 -23.42
C PRO A 97 -2.22 5.39 -24.29
N THR A 98 -1.14 5.69 -25.03
CA THR A 98 -0.51 4.72 -25.96
C THR A 98 0.63 3.95 -25.32
N GLY A 99 1.54 4.65 -24.65
CA GLY A 99 2.70 4.03 -24.00
C GLY A 99 2.46 3.53 -22.58
N GLN A 100 1.33 3.87 -21.96
CA GLN A 100 1.04 3.60 -20.55
C GLN A 100 2.19 4.03 -19.63
N THR A 101 2.77 5.20 -19.91
CA THR A 101 3.86 5.77 -19.11
C THR A 101 3.45 7.08 -18.48
N VAL A 102 4.03 7.36 -17.33
CA VAL A 102 3.82 8.62 -16.61
C VAL A 102 4.51 9.76 -17.33
N THR A 103 3.78 10.84 -17.62
CA THR A 103 4.30 12.03 -18.32
C THR A 103 4.72 13.15 -17.35
N ALA A 104 4.12 13.19 -16.16
CA ALA A 104 4.46 14.16 -15.11
C ALA A 104 5.82 13.85 -14.47
N SER A 105 6.55 14.89 -14.04
CA SER A 105 7.83 14.69 -13.34
C SER A 105 7.67 13.89 -12.04
N ARG A 106 6.58 14.14 -11.33
CA ARG A 106 6.14 13.40 -10.14
C ARG A 106 4.62 13.27 -10.17
N LEU A 107 4.13 12.04 -10.12
CA LEU A 107 2.70 11.74 -10.10
C LEU A 107 2.35 11.07 -8.77
N ASN A 108 1.34 11.60 -8.08
CA ASN A 108 0.84 10.99 -6.85
C ASN A 108 -0.02 9.78 -7.19
N VAL A 109 0.23 8.68 -6.46
CA VAL A 109 -0.59 7.47 -6.46
C VAL A 109 -1.44 7.50 -5.20
N ARG A 110 -2.75 7.35 -5.34
CA ARG A 110 -3.74 7.56 -4.29
C ARG A 110 -4.57 6.31 -4.01
N ALA A 111 -5.20 6.27 -2.84
CA ALA A 111 -6.09 5.18 -2.44
C ALA A 111 -7.43 5.15 -3.21
N GLY A 112 -7.80 6.24 -3.88
CA GLY A 112 -9.06 6.35 -4.61
C GLY A 112 -9.05 7.42 -5.71
N PRO A 113 -10.09 7.47 -6.56
CA PRO A 113 -10.17 8.30 -7.75
C PRO A 113 -10.59 9.76 -7.44
N SER A 114 -9.88 10.43 -6.54
CA SER A 114 -10.02 11.87 -6.31
C SER A 114 -8.81 12.45 -5.56
N GLU A 115 -8.70 13.77 -5.55
CA GLU A 115 -7.63 14.47 -4.82
C GLU A 115 -7.77 14.39 -3.29
N SER A 116 -8.96 14.06 -2.78
CA SER A 116 -9.23 13.94 -1.34
C SER A 116 -8.75 12.61 -0.76
N TYR A 117 -8.45 11.60 -1.60
CA TYR A 117 -7.90 10.33 -1.11
C TYR A 117 -6.43 10.45 -0.76
N THR A 118 -6.03 9.73 0.29
CA THR A 118 -4.64 9.67 0.76
C THR A 118 -3.66 9.25 -0.35
N VAL A 119 -2.53 9.95 -0.42
CA VAL A 119 -1.39 9.59 -1.29
C VAL A 119 -0.63 8.44 -0.65
N VAL A 120 -0.52 7.31 -1.37
CA VAL A 120 0.11 6.06 -0.91
C VAL A 120 1.52 5.90 -1.49
N ALA A 121 1.72 6.37 -2.71
CA ALA A 121 3.00 6.31 -3.40
C ALA A 121 3.19 7.48 -4.37
N ARG A 122 4.35 7.51 -5.02
CA ARG A 122 4.63 8.43 -6.13
C ARG A 122 5.31 7.67 -7.25
N LEU A 123 4.99 8.09 -8.47
CA LEU A 123 5.65 7.66 -9.70
C LEU A 123 6.42 8.85 -10.28
N ASN A 124 7.48 8.56 -11.04
CA ASN A 124 8.25 9.54 -11.79
C ASN A 124 7.91 9.46 -13.28
N ARG A 125 8.31 10.50 -14.01
CA ARG A 125 8.23 10.49 -15.47
C ARG A 125 8.91 9.26 -16.04
N GLY A 126 8.22 8.59 -16.97
CA GLY A 126 8.69 7.40 -17.66
C GLY A 126 8.40 6.09 -16.92
N ASP A 127 7.94 6.14 -15.66
CA ASP A 127 7.46 4.94 -14.98
C ASP A 127 6.28 4.36 -15.76
N LYS A 128 6.29 3.04 -15.96
CA LYS A 128 5.19 2.32 -16.60
C LYS A 128 4.07 2.12 -15.58
N VAL A 129 2.83 2.18 -16.05
CA VAL A 129 1.65 1.82 -15.27
C VAL A 129 0.85 0.78 -16.03
N GLU A 130 0.31 -0.20 -15.33
CA GLU A 130 -0.65 -1.13 -15.92
C GLU A 130 -2.07 -0.62 -15.61
N ARG A 131 -2.79 -0.17 -16.64
CA ARG A 131 -4.17 0.34 -16.47
C ARG A 131 -5.13 -0.81 -16.21
N ILE A 132 -6.00 -0.66 -15.21
CA ILE A 132 -7.05 -1.64 -14.90
C ILE A 132 -8.43 -1.11 -15.31
N LYS A 133 -8.81 0.08 -14.84
CA LYS A 133 -10.09 0.74 -15.15
C LYS A 133 -9.98 2.25 -14.99
N GLU A 134 -10.95 2.96 -15.54
CA GLU A 134 -11.05 4.42 -15.46
C GLU A 134 -12.32 4.85 -14.71
N SER A 135 -12.23 5.97 -14.00
CA SER A 135 -13.34 6.57 -13.27
C SER A 135 -13.09 8.06 -13.05
N GLY A 136 -13.94 8.91 -13.62
CA GLY A 136 -13.93 10.36 -13.35
C GLY A 136 -12.59 11.06 -13.61
N GLY A 137 -11.88 10.68 -14.68
CA GLY A 137 -10.55 11.22 -15.00
C GLY A 137 -9.39 10.58 -14.25
N TRP A 138 -9.66 9.52 -13.46
CA TRP A 138 -8.64 8.73 -12.78
C TRP A 138 -8.52 7.35 -13.39
N ILE A 139 -7.32 6.78 -13.31
CA ILE A 139 -7.03 5.42 -13.75
C ILE A 139 -6.59 4.62 -12.52
N SER A 140 -7.18 3.46 -12.30
CA SER A 140 -6.64 2.53 -11.33
C SER A 140 -5.52 1.70 -11.94
N ILE A 141 -4.45 1.48 -11.18
CA ILE A 141 -3.22 0.84 -11.62
C ILE A 141 -2.85 -0.32 -10.70
N LYS A 142 -2.11 -1.29 -11.25
CA LYS A 142 -1.38 -2.26 -10.43
C LYS A 142 -0.08 -1.62 -9.89
N PRO A 143 0.31 -1.90 -8.64
CA PRO A 143 1.56 -1.45 -8.03
C PRO A 143 2.82 -2.01 -8.69
#